data_AF-A0AA86W2F4-F1
#
_entry.id   AF-A0AA86W2F4-F1
#
_cell.length_a   1.000
_cell.length_b   1.000
_cell.length_c   1.000
_cell.angle_alpha   90.00
_cell.angle_beta   90.00
_cell.angle_gamma   90.00
#
_symmetry.space_group_name_H-M   'P 1'
#
loop_
_entity.id
_entity.type
_entity.pdbx_description
1 polymer ?
#
loop_
_entity_poly.entity_id
_entity_poly.type
_entity_poly.pdbx_seq_one_letter_code
_entity_poly.pdbx_strand_id
1 'polypeptide(L)'
;MTVNAKGGLAAKLCMDTLEDKDSCMELLKQADPKIVTAKSYEELARAVLGWAVTKGTEGQIFLKGLALVDNNPAIVQCAGFHYDGVVASFKSAMAELKDDPQTASYDAKVASDGPAACERGLVAAKINNPAIIALNRQIVLLSTLAFQAIYLWSR
;
A
#
# COMPACT_ATOMS: atom_id res chain seq x y z
N MET A 1 -15.71 27.69 6.05
CA MET A 1 -14.28 27.56 6.39
C MET A 1 -13.59 26.98 5.17
N THR A 2 -12.74 27.77 4.53
CA THR A 2 -12.05 27.45 3.28
C THR A 2 -10.95 26.43 3.53
N VAL A 3 -11.03 25.26 2.90
CA VAL A 3 -9.95 24.26 2.89
C VAL A 3 -8.78 24.88 2.12
N ASN A 4 -7.66 25.06 2.81
CA ASN A 4 -6.45 25.64 2.29
C ASN A 4 -5.84 24.68 1.25
N ALA A 5 -5.84 25.08 -0.02
CA ALA A 5 -5.29 24.35 -1.17
C ALA A 5 -3.76 24.30 -1.14
N LYS A 6 -3.18 23.56 -0.18
CA LYS A 6 -1.72 23.35 -0.05
C LYS A 6 -1.27 21.89 -0.18
N GLY A 7 -2.16 20.97 -0.52
CA GLY A 7 -1.82 19.56 -0.77
C GLY A 7 -2.03 19.20 -2.24
N GLY A 8 -1.04 18.55 -2.87
CA GLY A 8 -1.19 17.97 -4.20
C GLY A 8 -2.26 16.86 -4.25
N LEU A 9 -2.44 16.23 -5.41
CA LEU A 9 -3.47 15.21 -5.61
C LEU A 9 -3.40 14.08 -4.56
N ALA A 10 -2.21 13.62 -4.20
CA ALA A 10 -2.01 12.59 -3.18
C ALA A 10 -2.58 12.99 -1.80
N ALA A 11 -2.32 14.21 -1.35
CA ALA A 11 -2.82 14.72 -0.07
C ALA A 11 -4.34 14.87 -0.09
N LYS A 12 -4.91 15.27 -1.24
CA LYS A 12 -6.36 15.28 -1.42
C LYS A 12 -6.96 13.89 -1.27
N LEU A 13 -6.36 12.86 -1.90
CA LEU A 13 -6.82 11.48 -1.73
C LEU A 13 -6.75 11.02 -0.28
N CYS A 14 -5.66 11.30 0.44
CA CYS A 14 -5.57 11.00 1.87
C CYS A 14 -6.74 11.59 2.67
N MET A 15 -7.07 12.87 2.43
CA MET A 15 -8.10 13.57 3.19
C MET A 15 -9.53 13.16 2.85
N ASP A 16 -9.78 12.83 1.57
CA ASP A 16 -11.12 12.58 1.03
C ASP A 16 -11.50 11.09 1.11
N THR A 17 -10.53 10.17 1.03
CA THR A 17 -10.81 8.75 0.80
C THR A 17 -10.35 7.80 1.91
N LEU A 18 -9.36 8.17 2.72
CA LEU A 18 -8.84 7.29 3.77
C LEU A 18 -9.46 7.63 5.12
N GLU A 19 -9.81 6.59 5.88
CA GLU A 19 -10.26 6.74 7.28
C GLU A 19 -9.13 7.28 8.15
N ASP A 20 -7.91 6.77 7.92
CA ASP A 20 -6.70 7.09 8.66
C ASP A 20 -5.89 8.20 7.98
N LYS A 21 -6.50 9.39 7.97
CA LYS A 21 -6.00 10.57 7.27
C LYS A 21 -4.61 10.97 7.75
N ASP A 22 -4.40 10.99 9.07
CA ASP A 22 -3.15 11.44 9.67
C ASP A 22 -1.99 10.52 9.29
N SER A 23 -2.19 9.21 9.32
CA SER A 23 -1.14 8.26 8.92
C SER A 23 -0.88 8.29 7.43
N CYS A 24 -1.91 8.52 6.62
CA CYS A 24 -1.73 8.74 5.18
C CYS A 24 -0.87 9.98 4.91
N MET A 25 -1.18 11.10 5.59
CA MET A 25 -0.41 12.33 5.48
C MET A 25 1.02 12.17 5.98
N GLU A 26 1.23 11.42 7.07
CA GLU A 26 2.58 11.11 7.58
C GLU A 26 3.37 10.23 6.61
N LEU A 27 2.71 9.22 6.01
CA LEU A 27 3.30 8.40 4.98
C LEU A 27 3.73 9.25 3.78
N LEU A 28 2.91 10.20 3.33
CA LEU A 28 3.26 11.09 2.21
C LEU A 28 4.49 11.96 2.46
N LYS A 29 4.85 12.25 3.72
CA LYS A 29 6.10 12.98 4.02
C LYS A 29 7.35 12.17 3.66
N GLN A 30 7.22 10.85 3.55
CA GLN A 30 8.28 9.91 3.17
C GLN A 30 8.23 9.56 1.68
N ALA A 31 7.25 10.06 0.94
CA ALA A 31 7.04 9.73 -0.46
C ALA A 31 8.08 10.39 -1.37
N ASP A 32 8.32 9.78 -2.53
CA ASP A 32 9.07 10.42 -3.61
C ASP A 32 8.40 11.76 -4.00
N PRO A 33 9.17 12.84 -4.24
CA PRO A 33 8.64 14.11 -4.71
C PRO A 33 7.65 14.00 -5.88
N LYS A 34 7.80 13.01 -6.77
CA LYS A 34 6.90 12.75 -7.90
C LYS A 34 5.47 12.44 -7.46
N ILE A 35 5.27 11.84 -6.29
CA ILE A 35 3.94 11.53 -5.76
C ILE A 35 3.27 12.80 -5.25
N VAL A 36 4.00 13.61 -4.47
CA VAL A 36 3.44 14.82 -3.86
C VAL A 36 3.28 15.97 -4.86
N THR A 37 4.05 15.97 -5.95
CA THR A 37 3.99 16.98 -7.02
C THR A 37 3.24 16.53 -8.27
N ALA A 38 2.65 15.32 -8.29
CA ALA A 38 1.90 14.81 -9.43
C ALA A 38 0.80 15.79 -9.87
N LYS A 39 0.76 16.08 -11.18
CA LYS A 39 -0.16 17.07 -11.76
C LYS A 39 -1.43 16.45 -12.31
N SER A 40 -1.43 15.14 -12.53
CA SER A 40 -2.58 14.37 -12.99
C SER A 40 -2.73 13.08 -12.18
N TYR A 41 -3.93 12.49 -12.21
CA TYR A 41 -4.16 11.19 -11.60
C TYR A 41 -3.39 10.06 -12.31
N GLU A 42 -3.07 10.21 -13.60
CA GLU A 42 -2.20 9.27 -14.31
C GLU A 42 -0.78 9.27 -13.72
N GLU A 43 -0.18 10.46 -13.60
CA GLU A 43 1.16 10.64 -13.01
C GLU A 43 1.17 10.10 -11.58
N LEU A 44 0.13 10.42 -10.81
CA LEU A 44 -0.01 9.96 -9.43
C LEU A 44 -0.14 8.43 -9.36
N ALA A 45 -1.00 7.82 -10.19
CA ALA A 45 -1.21 6.37 -10.20
C ALA A 45 0.08 5.62 -10.52
N ARG A 46 0.81 6.05 -11.55
CA ARG A 46 2.12 5.47 -11.91
C ARG A 46 3.13 5.60 -10.77
N ALA A 47 3.23 6.79 -10.16
CA ALA A 47 4.19 7.05 -9.10
C ALA A 47 3.88 6.27 -7.82
N VAL A 48 2.60 6.24 -7.40
CA VAL A 48 2.17 5.50 -6.21
C VAL A 48 2.30 3.99 -6.41
N LEU A 49 1.93 3.44 -7.57
CA LEU A 49 2.13 2.00 -7.84
C LEU A 49 3.59 1.60 -7.82
N GLY A 50 4.47 2.40 -8.44
CA GLY A 50 5.92 2.16 -8.38
C GLY A 50 6.42 2.12 -6.92
N TRP A 51 5.97 3.08 -6.10
CA TRP A 51 6.33 3.11 -4.69
C TRP A 51 5.73 1.95 -3.89
N ALA A 52 4.50 1.53 -4.20
CA ALA A 52 3.83 0.39 -3.58
C ALA A 52 4.54 -0.93 -3.89
N VAL A 53 5.03 -1.14 -5.12
CA VAL A 53 5.87 -2.30 -5.48
C VAL A 53 7.16 -2.29 -4.65
N THR A 54 7.84 -1.15 -4.55
CA THR A 54 9.06 -1.02 -3.74
C THR A 54 8.79 -1.34 -2.27
N LYS A 55 7.77 -0.71 -1.66
CA LYS A 55 7.45 -0.91 -0.24
C LYS A 55 6.93 -2.30 0.08
N GLY A 56 6.12 -2.89 -0.81
CA GLY A 56 5.69 -4.28 -0.70
C GLY A 56 6.89 -5.24 -0.72
N THR A 57 7.87 -4.99 -1.61
CA THR A 57 9.08 -5.81 -1.73
C THR A 57 9.98 -5.65 -0.50
N GLU A 58 10.24 -4.43 -0.05
CA GLU A 58 11.00 -4.14 1.17
C GLU A 58 10.34 -4.78 2.41
N GLY A 59 9.03 -4.65 2.54
CA GLY A 59 8.24 -5.26 3.60
C GLY A 59 8.34 -6.78 3.59
N GLN A 60 8.25 -7.40 2.41
CA GLN A 60 8.43 -8.83 2.28
C GLN A 60 9.83 -9.28 2.70
N ILE A 61 10.88 -8.57 2.28
CA ILE A 61 12.26 -8.87 2.66
C ILE A 61 12.42 -8.79 4.18
N PHE A 62 11.88 -7.73 4.80
CA PHE A 62 11.85 -7.58 6.25
C PHE A 62 11.19 -8.78 6.94
N LEU A 63 9.99 -9.18 6.49
CA LEU A 63 9.25 -10.30 7.07
C LEU A 63 10.00 -11.63 6.88
N LYS A 64 10.62 -11.86 5.72
CA LYS A 64 11.44 -13.05 5.47
C LYS A 64 12.67 -13.09 6.39
N GLY A 65 13.34 -11.95 6.58
CA GLY A 65 14.43 -11.83 7.54
C GLY A 65 13.97 -12.11 8.98
N LEU A 66 12.81 -11.56 9.36
CA LEU A 66 12.23 -11.81 10.68
C LEU A 66 11.85 -13.28 10.86
N ALA A 67 11.25 -13.93 9.86
CA ALA A 67 10.86 -15.34 9.91
C ALA A 67 12.05 -16.30 10.07
N LEU A 68 13.25 -15.92 9.60
CA LEU A 68 14.47 -16.70 9.82
C LEU A 68 14.95 -16.65 11.28
N VAL A 69 14.69 -15.54 11.98
CA VAL A 69 15.08 -15.33 13.38
C VAL A 69 14.00 -15.85 14.32
N ASP A 70 12.75 -15.50 14.03
CA ASP A 70 11.54 -15.88 14.75
C ASP A 70 10.69 -16.77 13.83
N ASN A 71 11.00 -18.06 13.87
CA ASN A 71 10.35 -19.10 13.05
C ASN A 71 8.92 -19.42 13.50
N ASN A 72 8.18 -18.40 13.94
CA ASN A 72 6.78 -18.53 14.27
C ASN A 72 5.97 -18.77 12.98
N PRO A 73 5.09 -19.80 12.94
CA PRO A 73 4.29 -20.09 11.76
C PRO A 73 3.47 -18.92 11.22
N ALA A 74 2.96 -18.03 12.10
CA ALA A 74 2.21 -16.85 11.68
C ALA A 74 3.10 -15.83 10.94
N ILE A 75 4.33 -15.61 11.43
CA ILE A 75 5.31 -14.71 10.79
C ILE A 75 5.79 -15.30 9.46
N VAL A 76 6.04 -16.61 9.41
CA VAL A 76 6.38 -17.33 8.16
C VAL A 76 5.26 -17.19 7.13
N GLN A 77 4.00 -17.34 7.54
CA GLN A 77 2.84 -17.17 6.67
C GLN A 77 2.68 -15.73 6.17
N CYS A 78 2.93 -14.73 7.04
CA CYS A 78 3.01 -13.32 6.64
C CYS A 78 4.08 -13.11 5.57
N ALA A 79 5.30 -13.60 5.80
CA ALA A 79 6.46 -13.41 4.92
C ALA A 79 6.32 -14.09 3.54
N GLY A 80 5.68 -15.26 3.52
CA GLY A 80 5.38 -16.03 2.32
C GLY A 80 4.06 -15.61 1.69
N PHE A 81 3.08 -16.50 1.74
CA PHE A 81 1.81 -16.40 1.01
C PHE A 81 1.16 -15.00 1.05
N HIS A 82 1.09 -14.35 2.22
CA HIS A 82 0.44 -13.06 2.33
C HIS A 82 1.20 -11.94 1.58
N TYR A 83 2.51 -11.79 1.82
CA TYR A 83 3.30 -10.74 1.15
C TYR A 83 3.76 -11.11 -0.27
N ASP A 84 3.79 -12.40 -0.62
CA ASP A 84 3.87 -12.84 -2.03
C ASP A 84 2.66 -12.27 -2.80
N GLY A 85 1.46 -12.39 -2.22
CA GLY A 85 0.22 -11.81 -2.76
C GLY A 85 0.27 -10.28 -2.89
N VAL A 86 0.77 -9.57 -1.87
CA VAL A 86 0.95 -8.09 -1.92
C VAL A 86 1.82 -7.68 -3.11
N VAL A 87 3.01 -8.28 -3.21
CA VAL A 87 3.99 -7.92 -4.24
C VAL A 87 3.48 -8.28 -5.63
N ALA A 88 2.86 -9.45 -5.78
CA ALA A 88 2.27 -9.88 -7.04
C ALA A 88 1.15 -8.94 -7.49
N SER A 89 0.23 -8.58 -6.58
CA SER A 89 -0.90 -7.71 -6.89
C SER A 89 -0.45 -6.30 -7.31
N PHE A 90 0.52 -5.69 -6.62
CA PHE A 90 1.05 -4.40 -7.05
C PHE A 90 1.79 -4.46 -8.39
N LYS A 91 2.53 -5.54 -8.66
CA LYS A 91 3.19 -5.73 -9.95
C LYS A 91 2.19 -5.93 -11.08
N SER A 92 1.13 -6.69 -10.83
CA SER A 92 0.01 -6.91 -11.76
C SER A 92 -0.68 -5.58 -12.09
N ALA A 93 -1.08 -4.83 -11.06
CA ALA A 93 -1.67 -3.51 -11.20
C ALA A 93 -0.77 -2.55 -12.02
N MET A 94 0.55 -2.58 -11.80
CA MET A 94 1.49 -1.76 -12.55
C MET A 94 1.62 -2.17 -14.02
N ALA A 95 1.56 -3.47 -14.31
CA ALA A 95 1.65 -4.00 -15.67
C ALA A 95 0.39 -3.70 -16.48
N GLU A 96 -0.78 -3.82 -15.86
CA GLU A 96 -2.08 -3.62 -16.50
C GLU A 96 -2.48 -2.15 -16.59
N LEU A 97 -1.84 -1.26 -15.80
CA LEU A 97 -2.25 0.13 -15.63
C LEU A 97 -2.64 0.83 -16.94
N LYS A 98 -1.87 0.64 -18.01
CA LYS A 98 -2.13 1.30 -19.30
C LYS A 98 -3.26 0.62 -20.11
N ASP A 99 -3.32 -0.70 -20.06
CA ASP A 99 -4.11 -1.49 -20.99
C ASP A 99 -5.49 -1.83 -20.41
N ASP A 100 -5.57 -2.04 -19.10
CA ASP A 100 -6.81 -2.26 -18.35
C ASP A 100 -6.74 -1.57 -16.96
N PRO A 101 -7.02 -0.26 -16.89
CA PRO A 101 -7.03 0.47 -15.64
C PRO A 101 -8.06 -0.04 -14.61
N GLN A 102 -9.12 -0.74 -15.06
CA GLN A 102 -10.15 -1.25 -14.15
C GLN A 102 -9.59 -2.44 -13.38
N THR A 103 -9.01 -3.41 -14.09
CA THR A 103 -8.33 -4.55 -13.47
C THR A 103 -7.13 -4.09 -12.64
N ALA A 104 -6.34 -3.12 -13.14
CA ALA A 104 -5.24 -2.54 -12.37
C ALA A 104 -5.69 -1.91 -11.05
N SER A 105 -6.83 -1.21 -11.04
CA SER A 105 -7.38 -0.64 -9.81
C SER A 105 -7.83 -1.72 -8.82
N TYR A 106 -8.44 -2.79 -9.33
CA TYR A 106 -8.87 -3.92 -8.53
C TYR A 106 -7.66 -4.63 -7.90
N ASP A 107 -6.62 -4.92 -8.67
CA ASP A 107 -5.39 -5.54 -8.19
C ASP A 107 -4.68 -4.68 -7.14
N ALA A 108 -4.62 -3.37 -7.36
CA ALA A 108 -4.08 -2.43 -6.36
C ALA A 108 -4.85 -2.49 -5.05
N LYS A 109 -6.18 -2.68 -5.08
CA LYS A 109 -7.02 -2.82 -3.89
C LYS A 109 -6.85 -4.19 -3.21
N VAL A 110 -6.76 -5.27 -3.97
CA VAL A 110 -6.56 -6.64 -3.47
C VAL A 110 -5.24 -6.78 -2.70
N ALA A 111 -4.22 -5.96 -3.01
CA ALA A 111 -2.98 -5.94 -2.26
C ALA A 111 -3.17 -5.69 -0.74
N SER A 112 -4.28 -5.08 -0.30
CA SER A 112 -4.62 -4.91 1.13
C SER A 112 -5.04 -6.21 1.85
N ASP A 113 -5.39 -7.27 1.12
CA ASP A 113 -5.80 -8.55 1.70
C ASP A 113 -4.65 -9.27 2.41
N GLY A 114 -3.42 -9.12 1.89
CA GLY A 114 -2.21 -9.68 2.49
C GLY A 114 -1.99 -9.18 3.93
N PRO A 115 -1.88 -7.86 4.16
CA PRO A 115 -1.81 -7.28 5.50
C PRO A 115 -2.96 -7.69 6.41
N ALA A 116 -4.20 -7.69 5.90
CA ALA A 116 -5.37 -8.06 6.70
C ALA A 116 -5.32 -9.52 7.15
N ALA A 117 -4.89 -10.44 6.27
CA ALA A 117 -4.73 -11.85 6.60
C ALA A 117 -3.53 -12.10 7.53
N CYS A 118 -2.42 -11.41 7.31
CA CYS A 118 -1.25 -11.45 8.19
C CYS A 118 -1.63 -11.02 9.61
N GLU A 119 -2.32 -9.89 9.77
CA GLU A 119 -2.77 -9.38 11.07
C GLU A 119 -3.66 -10.39 11.80
N ARG A 120 -4.64 -10.99 11.10
CA ARG A 120 -5.50 -12.04 11.68
C ARG A 120 -4.68 -13.24 12.17
N GLY A 121 -3.67 -13.66 11.42
CA GLY A 121 -2.77 -14.75 11.79
C GLY A 121 -1.94 -14.43 13.04
N LEU A 122 -1.39 -13.22 13.13
CA LEU A 122 -0.63 -12.77 14.29
C LEU A 122 -1.50 -12.68 15.54
N VAL A 123 -2.71 -12.11 15.43
CA VAL A 123 -3.67 -12.04 16.55
C VAL A 123 -4.06 -13.43 17.03
N ALA A 124 -4.35 -14.37 16.13
CA ALA A 124 -4.67 -15.76 16.50
C ALA A 124 -3.49 -16.45 17.21
N ALA A 125 -2.26 -16.14 16.82
CA ALA A 125 -1.04 -16.62 17.47
C ALA A 125 -0.66 -15.83 18.73
N LYS A 126 -1.45 -14.82 19.13
CA LYS A 126 -1.17 -13.90 20.25
C LYS A 126 0.16 -13.16 20.12
N ILE A 127 0.59 -12.88 18.90
CA ILE A 127 1.80 -12.12 18.61
C ILE A 127 1.44 -10.65 18.48
N ASN A 128 2.12 -9.81 19.26
CA ASN A 128 2.07 -8.37 19.11
C ASN A 128 3.44 -7.87 18.67
N ASN A 129 3.61 -7.62 17.37
CA ASN A 129 4.84 -7.09 16.81
C ASN A 129 4.57 -5.72 16.16
N PRO A 130 4.93 -4.61 16.84
CA PRO A 130 4.66 -3.26 16.35
C PRO A 130 5.25 -2.95 14.97
N ALA A 131 6.37 -3.57 14.61
CA ALA A 131 7.00 -3.37 13.30
C ALA A 131 6.17 -4.01 12.17
N ILE A 132 5.63 -5.22 12.39
CA ILE A 132 4.72 -5.85 11.41
C ILE A 132 3.41 -5.07 11.29
N ILE A 133 2.86 -4.60 12.42
CA ILE A 133 1.64 -3.78 12.43
C ILE A 133 1.85 -2.49 11.64
N ALA A 134 2.97 -1.79 11.85
CA ALA A 134 3.29 -0.57 11.11
C ALA A 134 3.46 -0.83 9.60
N LEU A 135 4.12 -1.93 9.24
CA LEU A 135 4.27 -2.34 7.84
C LEU A 135 2.90 -2.66 7.21
N ASN A 136 2.07 -3.47 7.87
CA ASN A 136 0.73 -3.82 7.41
C ASN A 136 -0.11 -2.57 7.14
N ARG A 137 -0.09 -1.61 8.07
CA ARG A 137 -0.77 -0.33 7.94
C ARG A 137 -0.25 0.46 6.73
N GLN A 138 1.07 0.54 6.55
CA GLN A 138 1.67 1.23 5.40
C GLN A 138 1.20 0.63 4.07
N ILE A 139 1.17 -0.71 3.94
CA ILE A 139 0.72 -1.37 2.72
C ILE A 139 -0.77 -1.14 2.45
N VAL A 140 -1.62 -1.14 3.48
CA VAL A 140 -3.06 -0.81 3.32
C VAL A 140 -3.26 0.62 2.82
N LEU A 141 -2.51 1.58 3.38
CA LEU A 141 -2.57 2.97 2.92
C LEU A 141 -2.13 3.11 1.46
N LEU A 142 -1.04 2.46 1.06
CA LEU A 142 -0.55 2.45 -0.33
C LEU A 142 -1.53 1.79 -1.29
N SER A 143 -2.09 0.65 -0.90
CA SER A 143 -3.13 -0.06 -1.66
C SER A 143 -4.33 0.84 -1.92
N THR A 144 -4.81 1.55 -0.89
CA THR A 144 -5.94 2.45 -1.02
C THR A 144 -5.61 3.67 -1.89
N LEU A 145 -4.44 4.29 -1.70
CA LEU A 145 -3.99 5.41 -2.53
C LEU A 145 -3.84 5.02 -4.01
N ALA A 146 -3.24 3.87 -4.29
CA ALA A 146 -3.08 3.36 -5.64
C ALA A 146 -4.44 3.11 -6.30
N PHE A 147 -5.33 2.38 -5.61
CA PHE A 147 -6.70 2.13 -6.09
C PHE A 147 -7.41 3.43 -6.47
N GLN A 148 -7.41 4.42 -5.58
CA GLN A 148 -8.13 5.69 -5.80
C GLN A 148 -7.51 6.52 -6.93
N ALA A 149 -6.18 6.57 -7.02
CA ALA A 149 -5.49 7.28 -8.09
C ALA A 149 -5.81 6.68 -9.47
N ILE A 150 -5.77 5.35 -9.59
CA ILE A 150 -6.11 4.64 -10.84
C ILE A 150 -7.57 4.86 -11.18
N TYR A 151 -8.47 4.71 -10.20
CA TYR A 151 -9.90 4.85 -10.38
C TYR A 151 -10.32 6.26 -10.86
N LEU A 152 -9.66 7.30 -10.35
CA LEU A 152 -9.94 8.67 -10.77
C LEU A 152 -9.28 9.04 -12.10
N TRP A 153 -8.23 8.33 -12.50
CA TRP A 153 -7.62 8.49 -13.81
C TRP A 153 -8.44 7.82 -14.92
N SER A 154 -9.07 6.67 -14.64
CA SER A 154 -9.79 5.86 -15.64
C SER A 154 -11.26 6.28 -15.88
N ARG A 155 -11.67 7.40 -15.30
CA ARG A 155 -13.02 7.97 -15.40
C ARG A 155 -13.12 9.07 -16.44
#